data_AF-A0A1F5HFS6-F1
#
_entry.id   AF-A0A1F5HFS6-F1
#
_cell.length_a   1.000
_cell.length_b   1.000
_cell.length_c   1.000
_cell.angle_alpha   90.00
_cell.angle_beta   90.00
_cell.angle_gamma   90.00
#
_symmetry.space_group_name_H-M   'P 1'
#
loop_
_entity.id
_entity.type
_entity.pdbx_description
1 polymer ?
#
loop_
_entity_poly.entity_id
_entity_poly.type
_entity_poly.pdbx_seq_one_letter_code
_entity_poly.pdbx_strand_id
1 'polypeptide(L)'
;MVQTAEILHEERADTRLRLARLAEIGRHIFEQTALVQEREFRQDDVSRVGEFFEKYKQDPHPQLLPSYWEHIDLAGRFARIFGKRLQSKGLQVNPHELEALSMIHDIGRLISPHRYFRTNLVGESLLLRLGVREDVRRKQVPEKQLFGRGGNITNINQLTLGQQVLLFADNMGRKTEDGNLIRFDQLGDLIEQQTRQYQGRVFASERFGIERQVATDKKIILIMNDIKQRLQDQYGIRIDEVREEVSRSKAPVV
;
A
#
# COMPACT_ATOMS: atom_id res chain seq x y z
N MET A 1 -8.98 29.03 17.58
CA MET A 1 -8.82 29.13 16.11
C MET A 1 -7.38 29.36 15.66
N VAL A 2 -6.55 30.10 16.40
CA VAL A 2 -5.12 30.36 16.04
C VAL A 2 -4.29 29.07 15.97
N GLN A 3 -4.48 28.16 16.93
CA GLN A 3 -3.73 26.89 17.03
C GLN A 3 -3.90 25.95 15.81
N THR A 4 -5.05 25.99 15.13
CA THR A 4 -5.29 25.14 13.95
C THR A 4 -4.59 25.67 12.69
N ALA A 5 -4.44 26.99 12.57
CA ALA A 5 -3.78 27.61 11.43
C ALA A 5 -2.26 27.42 11.47
N GLU A 6 -1.67 27.49 12.67
CA GLU A 6 -0.25 27.25 12.93
C GLU A 6 0.13 25.78 12.66
N ILE A 7 -0.59 24.82 13.25
CA ILE A 7 -0.41 23.38 12.97
C ILE A 7 -0.53 23.10 11.47
N LEU A 8 -1.51 23.72 10.80
CA LEU A 8 -1.69 23.55 9.35
C LEU A 8 -0.50 24.10 8.55
N HIS A 9 0.08 25.23 8.97
CA HIS A 9 1.23 25.84 8.31
C HIS A 9 2.48 24.96 8.46
N GLU A 10 2.79 24.54 9.68
CA GLU A 10 3.94 23.68 10.01
C GLU A 10 3.87 22.34 9.27
N GLU A 11 2.72 21.66 9.32
CA GLU A 11 2.50 20.38 8.63
C GLU A 11 2.62 20.51 7.11
N ARG A 12 2.19 21.64 6.53
CA ARG A 12 2.38 21.90 5.09
C ARG A 12 3.84 22.14 4.75
N ALA A 13 4.59 22.83 5.60
CA ALA A 13 6.02 23.05 5.42
C ALA A 13 6.80 21.73 5.48
N ASP A 14 6.55 20.91 6.52
CA ASP A 14 7.17 19.58 6.66
C ASP A 14 6.80 18.65 5.50
N THR A 15 5.52 18.58 5.13
CA THR A 15 5.07 17.80 3.96
C THR A 15 5.87 18.19 2.71
N ARG A 16 6.04 19.49 2.44
CA ARG A 16 6.76 19.97 1.25
C ARG A 16 8.23 19.60 1.29
N LEU A 17 8.89 19.77 2.44
CA LEU A 17 10.30 19.45 2.63
C LEU A 17 10.56 17.96 2.42
N ARG A 18 9.79 17.09 3.08
CA ARG A 18 9.93 15.63 2.96
C ARG A 18 9.65 15.14 1.56
N LEU A 19 8.60 15.67 0.93
CA LEU A 19 8.23 15.28 -0.44
C LEU A 19 9.33 15.67 -1.44
N ALA A 20 9.93 16.87 -1.30
CA ALA A 20 11.07 17.27 -2.13
C ALA A 20 12.27 16.32 -1.96
N ARG A 21 12.64 16.02 -0.71
CA ARG A 21 13.77 15.12 -0.40
C ARG A 21 13.55 13.69 -0.88
N LEU A 22 12.36 13.12 -0.64
CA LEU A 22 12.02 11.77 -1.11
C LEU A 22 12.01 11.69 -2.64
N ALA A 23 11.52 12.74 -3.31
CA ALA A 23 11.54 12.79 -4.76
C ALA A 23 12.97 12.89 -5.31
N GLU A 24 13.86 13.65 -4.66
CA GLU A 24 15.27 13.74 -5.03
C GLU A 24 15.97 12.39 -4.92
N ILE A 25 15.83 11.69 -3.78
CA ILE A 25 16.39 10.36 -3.57
C ILE A 25 15.83 9.36 -4.58
N GLY A 26 14.50 9.28 -4.69
CA GLY A 26 13.85 8.22 -5.44
C GLY A 26 13.94 8.37 -6.96
N ARG A 27 14.11 9.59 -7.50
CA ARG A 27 14.28 9.79 -8.96
C ARG A 27 15.51 9.04 -9.49
N HIS A 28 16.64 9.20 -8.81
CA HIS A 28 17.89 8.53 -9.20
C HIS A 28 17.82 7.00 -9.07
N ILE A 29 17.01 6.50 -8.15
CA ILE A 29 16.85 5.05 -7.93
C ILE A 29 15.87 4.47 -8.98
N PHE A 30 14.82 5.21 -9.34
CA PHE A 30 13.74 4.71 -10.19
C PHE A 30 13.89 5.02 -11.67
N GLU A 31 14.79 5.92 -12.08
CA GLU A 31 14.93 6.33 -13.49
C GLU A 31 15.13 5.18 -14.49
N GLN A 32 15.80 4.09 -14.06
CA GLN A 32 16.04 2.90 -14.89
C GLN A 32 15.03 1.78 -14.65
N THR A 33 14.00 2.00 -13.83
CA THR A 33 13.02 0.97 -13.45
C THR A 33 11.81 0.96 -14.37
N ALA A 34 11.07 -0.16 -14.41
CA ALA A 34 9.78 -0.27 -15.10
C ALA A 34 8.69 0.66 -14.54
N LEU A 35 8.90 1.23 -13.33
CA LEU A 35 8.05 2.29 -12.80
C LEU A 35 8.10 3.55 -13.68
N VAL A 36 9.26 3.87 -14.25
CA VAL A 36 9.51 5.09 -15.03
C VAL A 36 9.65 4.80 -16.53
N GLN A 37 10.24 3.65 -16.89
CA GLN A 37 10.47 3.27 -18.28
C GLN A 37 9.39 2.32 -18.80
N GLU A 38 9.08 2.43 -20.09
CA GLU A 38 8.16 1.53 -20.78
C GLU A 38 8.83 0.18 -21.08
N ARG A 39 8.83 -0.69 -20.06
CA ARG A 39 9.30 -2.08 -20.15
C ARG A 39 8.61 -2.95 -19.10
N GLU A 40 8.78 -4.26 -19.22
CA GLU A 40 8.30 -5.21 -18.22
C GLU A 40 9.07 -5.09 -16.90
N PHE A 41 8.36 -5.37 -15.80
CA PHE A 41 8.94 -5.46 -14.47
C PHE A 41 9.79 -6.72 -14.30
N ARG A 42 10.93 -6.57 -13.64
CA ARG A 42 11.93 -7.60 -13.35
C ARG A 42 12.33 -7.54 -11.88
N GLN A 43 13.08 -8.55 -11.41
CA GLN A 43 13.59 -8.58 -10.04
C GLN A 43 14.39 -7.32 -9.68
N ASP A 44 15.18 -6.78 -10.62
CA ASP A 44 15.96 -5.57 -10.39
C ASP A 44 15.08 -4.36 -10.04
N ASP A 45 13.87 -4.27 -10.60
CA ASP A 45 12.92 -3.19 -10.25
C ASP A 45 12.48 -3.28 -8.79
N VAL A 46 12.23 -4.50 -8.31
CA VAL A 46 11.90 -4.77 -6.90
C VAL A 46 13.08 -4.40 -6.00
N SER A 47 14.30 -4.79 -6.39
CA SER A 47 15.51 -4.46 -5.63
C SER A 47 15.73 -2.94 -5.55
N ARG A 48 15.45 -2.19 -6.61
CA ARG A 48 15.50 -0.71 -6.61
C ARG A 48 14.43 -0.10 -5.69
N VAL A 49 13.23 -0.66 -5.66
CA VAL A 49 12.20 -0.24 -4.68
C VAL A 49 12.67 -0.50 -3.25
N GLY A 50 13.29 -1.66 -2.99
CA GLY A 50 13.94 -1.96 -1.71
C GLY A 50 15.02 -0.94 -1.35
N GLU A 51 15.93 -0.64 -2.27
CA GLU A 51 17.00 0.36 -2.09
C GLU A 51 16.43 1.73 -1.68
N PHE A 52 15.34 2.16 -2.32
CA PHE A 52 14.67 3.41 -1.98
C PHE A 52 14.21 3.45 -0.51
N PHE A 53 13.55 2.38 -0.04
CA PHE A 53 13.11 2.30 1.35
C PHE A 53 14.28 2.20 2.34
N GLU A 54 15.34 1.43 2.01
CA GLU A 54 16.54 1.35 2.85
C GLU A 54 17.25 2.71 3.01
N LYS A 55 17.34 3.50 1.95
CA LYS A 55 17.89 4.87 2.08
C LYS A 55 17.04 5.75 2.99
N TYR A 56 15.70 5.61 2.96
CA TYR A 56 14.83 6.42 3.81
C TYR A 56 14.78 5.95 5.27
N LYS A 57 15.01 4.65 5.54
CA LYS A 57 15.10 4.12 6.92
C LYS A 57 16.13 4.83 7.78
N GLN A 58 17.13 5.48 7.18
CA GLN A 58 18.17 6.22 7.88
C GLN A 58 17.66 7.53 8.51
N ASP A 59 16.52 8.05 8.06
CA ASP A 59 15.91 9.28 8.60
C ASP A 59 14.38 9.25 8.46
N PRO A 60 13.70 8.39 9.24
CA PRO A 60 12.26 8.22 9.13
C PRO A 60 11.50 9.44 9.66
N HIS A 61 10.25 9.60 9.23
CA HIS A 61 9.35 10.54 9.90
C HIS A 61 9.21 10.15 11.39
N PRO A 62 9.28 11.10 12.36
CA PRO A 62 9.26 10.79 13.80
C PRO A 62 8.03 9.99 14.27
N GLN A 63 6.91 10.17 13.57
CA GLN A 63 5.64 9.47 13.85
C GLN A 63 5.43 8.20 13.00
N LEU A 64 6.44 7.75 12.25
CA LEU A 64 6.36 6.51 11.48
C LEU A 64 6.53 5.32 12.43
N LEU A 65 5.54 4.43 12.45
CA LEU A 65 5.59 3.24 13.30
C LEU A 65 6.64 2.25 12.79
N PRO A 66 7.42 1.58 13.67
CA PRO A 66 8.39 0.57 13.25
C PRO A 66 7.79 -0.57 12.41
N SER A 67 6.53 -0.94 12.70
CA SER A 67 5.78 -1.97 11.96
C SER A 67 5.53 -1.62 10.48
N TYR A 68 5.66 -0.35 10.09
CA TYR A 68 5.53 0.08 8.70
C TYR A 68 6.50 -0.66 7.78
N TRP A 69 7.77 -0.74 8.18
CA TRP A 69 8.82 -1.31 7.34
C TRP A 69 8.60 -2.78 7.05
N GLU A 70 8.19 -3.51 8.09
CA GLU A 70 7.86 -4.91 7.97
C GLU A 70 6.58 -5.10 7.14
N HIS A 71 5.57 -4.25 7.33
CA HIS A 71 4.33 -4.31 6.56
C HIS A 71 4.56 -4.14 5.05
N ILE A 72 5.37 -3.16 4.64
CA ILE A 72 5.68 -2.91 3.22
C ILE A 72 6.35 -4.12 2.57
N ASP A 73 7.34 -4.71 3.26
CA ASP A 73 8.04 -5.89 2.78
C ASP A 73 7.11 -7.11 2.72
N LEU A 74 6.35 -7.37 3.79
CA LEU A 74 5.39 -8.48 3.83
C LEU A 74 4.32 -8.37 2.75
N ALA A 75 3.74 -7.18 2.56
CA ALA A 75 2.76 -6.93 1.50
C ALA A 75 3.36 -7.24 0.12
N GLY A 76 4.59 -6.77 -0.14
CA GLY A 76 5.35 -7.12 -1.35
C GLY A 76 5.46 -8.64 -1.57
N ARG A 77 5.86 -9.39 -0.53
CA ARG A 77 6.01 -10.85 -0.61
C ARG A 77 4.68 -11.57 -0.85
N PHE A 78 3.61 -11.17 -0.17
CA PHE A 78 2.27 -11.69 -0.43
C PHE A 78 1.89 -11.48 -1.89
N ALA A 79 2.03 -10.26 -2.40
CA ALA A 79 1.69 -9.91 -3.77
C ALA A 79 2.50 -10.72 -4.79
N ARG A 80 3.80 -10.92 -4.54
CA ARG A 80 4.67 -11.77 -5.37
C ARG A 80 4.19 -13.22 -5.42
N ILE A 81 3.91 -13.82 -4.26
CA ILE A 81 3.50 -15.24 -4.18
C ILE A 81 2.13 -15.43 -4.85
N PHE A 82 1.17 -14.53 -4.60
CA PHE A 82 -0.10 -14.54 -5.35
C PHE A 82 0.13 -14.41 -6.85
N GLY A 83 0.98 -13.48 -7.29
CA GLY A 83 1.36 -13.31 -8.68
C GLY A 83 1.92 -14.59 -9.30
N LYS A 84 2.88 -15.25 -8.64
CA LYS A 84 3.46 -16.52 -9.11
C LYS A 84 2.41 -17.62 -9.23
N ARG A 85 1.52 -17.74 -8.24
CA ARG A 85 0.44 -18.74 -8.26
C ARG A 85 -0.57 -18.47 -9.35
N LEU A 86 -0.93 -17.21 -9.62
CA LEU A 86 -1.83 -16.84 -10.71
C LEU A 86 -1.16 -17.07 -12.08
N GLN A 87 0.12 -16.73 -12.22
CA GLN A 87 0.90 -16.97 -13.43
C GLN A 87 1.01 -18.47 -13.75
N SER A 88 1.20 -19.33 -12.75
CA SER A 88 1.22 -20.79 -12.96
C SER A 88 -0.13 -21.37 -13.36
N LYS A 89 -1.23 -20.62 -13.21
CA LYS A 89 -2.56 -20.92 -13.75
C LYS A 89 -2.79 -20.34 -15.16
N GLY A 90 -1.75 -19.82 -15.81
CA GLY A 90 -1.81 -19.28 -17.17
C GLY A 90 -2.33 -17.84 -17.25
N LEU A 91 -2.47 -17.14 -16.12
CA LEU A 91 -2.91 -15.74 -16.13
C LEU A 91 -1.74 -14.81 -16.45
N GLN A 92 -2.03 -13.79 -17.26
CA GLN A 92 -1.08 -12.75 -17.65
C GLN A 92 -0.91 -11.74 -16.52
N VAL A 93 -0.16 -12.12 -15.49
CA VAL A 93 0.24 -11.25 -14.38
C VAL A 93 1.76 -11.31 -14.20
N ASN A 94 2.37 -10.18 -13.86
CA ASN A 94 3.81 -10.13 -13.57
C ASN A 94 4.03 -10.09 -12.04
N PRO A 95 4.63 -11.14 -11.44
CA PRO A 95 4.85 -11.18 -9.99
C PRO A 95 5.75 -10.05 -9.47
N HIS A 96 6.72 -9.59 -10.26
CA HIS A 96 7.61 -8.49 -9.89
C HIS A 96 6.91 -7.13 -9.94
N GLU A 97 5.98 -6.95 -10.89
CA GLU A 97 5.11 -5.76 -10.92
C GLU A 97 4.27 -5.71 -9.65
N LEU A 98 3.61 -6.81 -9.29
CA LEU A 98 2.77 -6.88 -8.09
C LEU A 98 3.57 -6.63 -6.82
N GLU A 99 4.77 -7.21 -6.70
CA GLU A 99 5.67 -6.98 -5.58
C GLU A 99 6.09 -5.50 -5.48
N ALA A 100 6.60 -4.91 -6.57
CA ALA A 100 7.04 -3.52 -6.59
C ALA A 100 5.90 -2.54 -6.30
N LEU A 101 4.72 -2.75 -6.91
CA LEU A 101 3.53 -1.92 -6.66
C LEU A 101 3.05 -2.06 -5.22
N SER A 102 3.04 -3.27 -4.67
CA SER A 102 2.66 -3.50 -3.29
C SER A 102 3.65 -2.89 -2.31
N MET A 103 4.94 -2.79 -2.64
CA MET A 103 5.90 -2.12 -1.76
C MET A 103 5.68 -0.60 -1.73
N ILE A 104 5.30 0.02 -2.85
CA ILE A 104 5.09 1.48 -2.90
C ILE A 104 3.64 1.92 -2.59
N HIS A 105 2.74 0.99 -2.25
CA HIS A 105 1.31 1.31 -2.09
C HIS A 105 1.07 2.36 -0.99
N ASP A 106 1.81 2.26 0.12
CA ASP A 106 1.65 3.12 1.30
C ASP A 106 2.85 4.09 1.47
N ILE A 107 3.46 4.48 0.34
CA ILE A 107 4.62 5.40 0.32
C ILE A 107 4.30 6.78 0.93
N GLY A 108 3.02 7.15 0.99
CA GLY A 108 2.56 8.40 1.61
C GLY A 108 2.80 8.48 3.12
N ARG A 109 2.88 7.35 3.82
CA ARG A 109 3.23 7.31 5.24
C ARG A 109 4.65 7.75 5.54
N LEU A 110 5.55 7.69 4.57
CA LEU A 110 6.88 8.28 4.73
C LEU A 110 6.80 9.79 5.00
N ILE A 111 5.73 10.46 4.59
CA ILE A 111 5.56 11.91 4.70
C ILE A 111 4.53 12.30 5.76
N SER A 112 3.41 11.59 5.89
CA SER A 112 2.33 12.00 6.81
C SER A 112 1.69 10.81 7.54
N PRO A 113 2.46 9.99 8.28
CA PRO A 113 2.02 8.68 8.79
C PRO A 113 0.80 8.71 9.72
N HIS A 114 0.60 9.83 10.42
CA HIS A 114 -0.48 10.05 11.39
C HIS A 114 -1.76 10.63 10.79
N ARG A 115 -1.79 10.98 9.51
CA ARG A 115 -2.88 11.75 8.88
C ARG A 115 -3.74 10.86 7.96
N TYR A 116 -4.84 10.33 8.50
CA TYR A 116 -5.74 9.43 7.76
C TYR A 116 -6.21 10.01 6.42
N PHE A 117 -6.23 9.18 5.38
CA PHE A 117 -6.58 9.51 3.98
C PHE A 117 -5.66 10.55 3.30
N ARG A 118 -5.04 11.47 4.06
CA ARG A 118 -4.05 12.42 3.57
C ARG A 118 -2.78 11.71 3.11
N THR A 119 -2.36 10.65 3.81
CA THR A 119 -1.28 9.74 3.38
C THR A 119 -1.45 9.35 1.91
N ASN A 120 -2.65 8.95 1.52
CA ASN A 120 -2.96 8.42 0.19
C ASN A 120 -2.79 9.51 -0.89
N LEU A 121 -3.25 10.74 -0.58
CA LEU A 121 -3.11 11.89 -1.48
C LEU A 121 -1.64 12.34 -1.62
N VAL A 122 -0.90 12.35 -0.52
CA VAL A 122 0.51 12.73 -0.51
C VAL A 122 1.36 11.65 -1.18
N GLY A 123 1.02 10.38 -1.01
CA GLY A 123 1.65 9.25 -1.70
C GLY A 123 1.51 9.37 -3.23
N GLU A 124 0.30 9.64 -3.73
CA GLU A 124 0.09 9.90 -5.15
C GLU A 124 0.91 11.10 -5.65
N SER A 125 0.99 12.18 -4.87
CA SER A 125 1.84 13.32 -5.20
C SER A 125 3.32 12.95 -5.24
N LEU A 126 3.79 12.04 -4.37
CA LEU A 126 5.17 11.57 -4.38
C LEU A 126 5.43 10.70 -5.63
N LEU A 127 4.54 9.75 -5.94
CA LEU A 127 4.66 8.91 -7.15
C LEU A 127 4.74 9.75 -8.44
N LEU A 128 3.95 10.82 -8.53
CA LEU A 128 4.04 11.78 -9.64
C LEU A 128 5.43 12.43 -9.72
N ARG A 129 5.99 12.86 -8.59
CA ARG A 129 7.31 13.51 -8.58
C ARG A 129 8.46 12.56 -8.82
N LEU A 130 8.30 11.29 -8.45
CA LEU A 130 9.24 10.21 -8.76
C LEU A 130 9.26 9.85 -10.25
N GLY A 131 8.31 10.36 -11.04
CA GLY A 131 8.22 10.07 -12.48
C GLY A 131 7.60 8.71 -12.77
N VAL A 132 6.94 8.07 -11.79
CA VAL A 132 6.23 6.80 -12.02
C VAL A 132 5.19 7.02 -13.10
N ARG A 133 5.15 6.21 -14.16
CA ARG A 133 4.27 6.42 -15.31
C ARG A 133 2.80 6.33 -14.94
N GLU A 134 1.95 7.03 -15.69
CA GLU A 134 0.51 7.08 -15.39
C GLU A 134 -0.18 5.72 -15.49
N ASP A 135 0.14 4.93 -16.50
CA ASP A 135 -0.37 3.56 -16.68
C ASP A 135 -0.01 2.68 -15.48
N VAL A 136 1.19 2.82 -14.94
CA VAL A 136 1.66 2.11 -13.74
C VAL A 136 0.92 2.60 -12.49
N ARG A 137 0.79 3.92 -12.28
CA ARG A 137 0.05 4.47 -11.13
C ARG A 137 -1.41 4.03 -11.12
N ARG A 138 -2.06 3.90 -12.29
CA ARG A 138 -3.45 3.45 -12.42
C ARG A 138 -3.64 1.96 -12.06
N LYS A 139 -2.57 1.17 -12.00
CA LYS A 139 -2.60 -0.24 -11.53
C LYS A 139 -2.63 -0.37 -10.01
N GLN A 140 -2.33 0.70 -9.27
CA GLN A 140 -2.51 0.71 -7.81
C GLN A 140 -3.99 0.55 -7.42
N VAL A 141 -4.21 0.15 -6.18
CA VAL A 141 -5.57 0.12 -5.60
C VAL A 141 -6.13 1.54 -5.64
N PRO A 142 -7.29 1.78 -6.26
CA PRO A 142 -7.89 3.11 -6.38
C PRO A 142 -8.56 3.54 -5.06
N GLU A 143 -7.78 3.73 -4.01
CA GLU A 143 -8.28 3.96 -2.64
C GLU A 143 -9.29 5.09 -2.55
N LYS A 144 -9.08 6.21 -3.26
CA LYS A 144 -10.05 7.32 -3.32
C LYS A 144 -11.46 6.85 -3.67
N GLN A 145 -11.59 5.90 -4.60
CA GLN A 145 -12.88 5.35 -5.03
C GLN A 145 -13.45 4.34 -4.02
N LEU A 146 -12.62 3.70 -3.20
CA LEU A 146 -13.08 2.92 -2.04
C LEU A 146 -13.74 3.84 -1.01
N PHE A 147 -13.19 5.05 -0.80
CA PHE A 147 -13.77 6.11 0.02
C PHE A 147 -14.90 6.90 -0.68
N GLY A 148 -15.37 6.47 -1.85
CA GLY A 148 -16.46 7.13 -2.58
C GLY A 148 -16.11 8.49 -3.18
N ARG A 149 -14.82 8.77 -3.44
CA ARG A 149 -14.35 9.99 -4.12
C ARG A 149 -14.01 9.68 -5.57
N GLY A 150 -14.70 10.35 -6.50
CA GLY A 150 -14.47 10.18 -7.95
C GLY A 150 -14.96 8.84 -8.50
N GLY A 151 -15.96 8.24 -7.84
CA GLY A 151 -16.47 6.90 -8.11
C GLY A 151 -16.69 6.13 -6.81
N ASN A 152 -17.39 4.99 -6.87
CA ASN A 152 -17.62 4.13 -5.72
C ASN A 152 -17.43 2.67 -6.12
N ILE A 153 -16.39 2.01 -5.60
CA ILE A 153 -16.09 0.60 -5.89
C ILE A 153 -16.85 -0.27 -4.91
N THR A 154 -17.95 -0.86 -5.36
CA THR A 154 -18.91 -1.66 -4.59
C THR A 154 -18.71 -3.16 -4.66
N ASN A 155 -17.93 -3.66 -5.62
CA ASN A 155 -17.64 -5.08 -5.75
C ASN A 155 -16.30 -5.32 -6.47
N ILE A 156 -15.84 -6.57 -6.43
CA ILE A 156 -14.54 -6.98 -6.97
C ILE A 156 -14.42 -6.82 -8.48
N ASN A 157 -15.52 -6.85 -9.25
CA ASN A 157 -15.48 -6.79 -10.71
C ASN A 157 -15.12 -5.39 -11.24
N GLN A 158 -15.16 -4.37 -10.36
CA GLN A 158 -14.68 -3.03 -10.67
C GLN A 158 -13.16 -2.87 -10.45
N LEU A 159 -12.49 -3.92 -9.97
CA LEU A 159 -11.04 -3.97 -9.79
C LEU A 159 -10.44 -4.94 -10.82
N THR A 160 -9.31 -4.57 -11.40
CA THR A 160 -8.48 -5.52 -12.16
C THR A 160 -7.96 -6.63 -11.24
N LEU A 161 -7.58 -7.78 -11.79
CA LEU A 161 -6.99 -8.87 -11.00
C LEU A 161 -5.75 -8.42 -10.22
N GLY A 162 -4.90 -7.58 -10.82
CA GLY A 162 -3.74 -7.01 -10.14
C GLY A 162 -4.15 -6.15 -8.93
N GLN A 163 -5.12 -5.27 -9.08
CA GLN A 163 -5.64 -4.47 -7.97
C GLN A 163 -6.29 -5.32 -6.87
N GLN A 164 -6.98 -6.41 -7.23
CA GLN A 164 -7.50 -7.37 -6.26
C GLN A 164 -6.37 -7.99 -5.44
N VAL A 165 -5.29 -8.42 -6.10
CA VAL A 165 -4.10 -8.97 -5.41
C VAL A 165 -3.44 -7.92 -4.52
N LEU A 166 -3.26 -6.69 -4.99
CA LEU A 166 -2.63 -5.62 -4.21
C LEU A 166 -3.44 -5.29 -2.95
N LEU A 167 -4.77 -5.13 -3.08
CA LEU A 167 -5.66 -4.88 -1.94
C LEU A 167 -5.59 -6.04 -0.93
N PHE A 168 -5.54 -7.27 -1.43
CA PHE A 168 -5.46 -8.44 -0.58
C PHE A 168 -4.11 -8.56 0.13
N ALA A 169 -3.02 -8.28 -0.57
CA ALA A 169 -1.66 -8.36 -0.07
C ALA A 169 -1.35 -7.29 0.99
N ASP A 170 -1.80 -6.05 0.81
CA ASP A 170 -1.73 -4.99 1.83
C ASP A 170 -2.32 -5.49 3.17
N ASN A 171 -3.54 -6.02 3.10
CA ASN A 171 -4.26 -6.45 4.29
C ASN A 171 -3.64 -7.70 4.96
N MET A 172 -3.18 -8.67 4.17
CA MET A 172 -2.55 -9.89 4.69
C MET A 172 -1.10 -9.66 5.14
N GLY A 173 -0.42 -8.64 4.64
CA GLY A 173 0.94 -8.24 5.02
C GLY A 173 1.02 -7.56 6.40
N ARG A 174 0.05 -7.79 7.28
CA ARG A 174 -0.05 -7.17 8.60
C ARG A 174 0.17 -8.21 9.69
N LYS A 175 0.58 -7.74 10.86
CA LYS A 175 0.82 -8.57 12.03
C LYS A 175 -0.13 -8.24 13.17
N THR A 176 -0.43 -9.24 13.97
CA THR A 176 -1.10 -9.08 15.26
C THR A 176 -0.14 -8.45 16.28
N GLU A 177 -0.66 -8.03 17.44
CA GLU A 177 0.15 -7.48 18.54
C GLU A 177 1.25 -8.47 19.00
N ASP A 178 0.99 -9.77 18.93
CA ASP A 178 1.96 -10.84 19.24
C ASP A 178 3.03 -11.04 18.15
N GLY A 179 3.04 -10.25 17.08
CA GLY A 179 4.03 -10.30 16.00
C GLY A 179 3.79 -11.41 14.96
N ASN A 180 2.67 -12.13 15.02
CA ASN A 180 2.30 -13.17 14.05
C ASN A 180 1.61 -12.56 12.83
N LEU A 181 1.79 -13.17 11.65
CA LEU A 181 1.02 -12.78 10.46
C LEU A 181 -0.47 -12.98 10.70
N ILE A 182 -1.25 -11.96 10.35
CA ILE A 182 -2.69 -11.96 10.51
C ILE A 182 -3.32 -13.11 9.72
N ARG A 183 -4.35 -13.73 10.32
CA ARG A 183 -5.24 -14.63 9.60
C ARG A 183 -6.41 -13.85 9.02
N PHE A 184 -6.99 -14.35 7.94
CA PHE A 184 -8.08 -13.64 7.27
C PHE A 184 -9.30 -13.39 8.18
N ASP A 185 -9.61 -14.30 9.09
CA ASP A 185 -10.70 -14.17 10.07
C ASP A 185 -10.48 -13.03 11.09
N GLN A 186 -9.25 -12.54 11.23
CA GLN A 186 -8.88 -11.49 12.17
C GLN A 186 -8.89 -10.08 11.53
N LEU A 187 -9.18 -9.98 10.23
CA LEU A 187 -9.08 -8.72 9.48
C LEU A 187 -9.97 -7.61 10.06
N GLY A 188 -11.21 -7.95 10.44
CA GLY A 188 -12.17 -6.99 10.95
C GLY A 188 -11.67 -6.27 12.20
N ASP A 189 -11.18 -7.04 13.18
CA ASP A 189 -10.66 -6.50 14.45
C ASP A 189 -9.47 -5.56 14.22
N LEU A 190 -8.60 -5.90 13.28
CA LEU A 190 -7.39 -5.12 12.99
C LEU A 190 -7.71 -3.77 12.30
N ILE A 191 -8.69 -3.75 11.40
CA ILE A 191 -9.15 -2.52 10.75
C ILE A 191 -9.72 -1.54 11.80
N GLU A 192 -10.50 -2.05 12.75
CA GLU A 192 -11.04 -1.25 13.85
C GLU A 192 -9.93 -0.68 14.76
N GLN A 193 -8.89 -1.46 15.06
CA GLN A 193 -7.77 -1.01 15.89
C GLN A 193 -6.94 0.10 15.21
N GLN A 194 -6.64 -0.01 13.93
CA GLN A 194 -5.83 0.98 13.19
C GLN A 194 -6.47 2.35 13.11
N THR A 195 -7.79 2.39 13.07
CA THR A 195 -8.57 3.62 13.09
C THR A 195 -8.18 4.52 14.26
N ARG A 196 -7.83 3.92 15.41
CA ARG A 196 -7.48 4.65 16.64
C ARG A 196 -6.08 5.27 16.59
N GLN A 197 -5.23 4.87 15.65
CA GLN A 197 -3.85 5.35 15.54
C GLN A 197 -3.73 6.69 14.81
N TYR A 198 -4.75 7.08 14.05
CA TYR A 198 -4.72 8.33 13.30
C TYR A 198 -5.12 9.51 14.16
N GLN A 199 -4.33 10.58 14.07
CA GLN A 199 -4.72 11.89 14.55
C GLN A 199 -5.53 12.57 13.45
N GLY A 200 -6.51 13.41 13.80
CA GLY A 200 -7.30 14.01 12.73
C GLY A 200 -8.25 15.13 13.07
N ARG A 201 -8.66 15.78 11.97
CA ARG A 201 -9.56 16.93 11.77
C ARG A 201 -8.87 18.26 11.41
N VAL A 202 -7.55 18.27 11.22
CA VAL A 202 -6.81 19.48 10.80
C VAL A 202 -7.09 19.76 9.32
N PHE A 203 -6.90 18.77 8.46
CA PHE A 203 -7.09 18.91 7.02
C PHE A 203 -8.49 18.51 6.56
N ALA A 204 -9.00 19.14 5.51
CA ALA A 204 -10.28 18.78 4.90
C ALA A 204 -10.29 17.33 4.37
N SER A 205 -9.15 16.84 3.88
CA SER A 205 -8.99 15.45 3.45
C SER A 205 -9.15 14.45 4.59
N GLU A 206 -8.66 14.77 5.79
CA GLU A 206 -8.81 13.89 6.96
C GLU A 206 -10.27 13.81 7.40
N ARG A 207 -10.94 14.97 7.47
CA ARG A 207 -12.37 15.03 7.82
C ARG A 207 -13.19 14.17 6.87
N PHE A 208 -12.93 14.32 5.57
CA PHE A 208 -13.55 13.49 4.53
C PHE A 208 -13.30 11.99 4.74
N GLY A 209 -12.06 11.58 5.03
CA GLY A 209 -11.73 10.17 5.27
C GLY A 209 -12.45 9.62 6.51
N ILE A 210 -12.35 10.33 7.63
CA ILE A 210 -12.93 9.93 8.92
C ILE A 210 -14.45 9.78 8.82
N GLU A 211 -15.14 10.71 8.16
CA GLU A 211 -16.60 10.66 7.98
C GLU A 211 -17.07 9.41 7.21
N ARG A 212 -16.20 8.82 6.38
CA ARG A 212 -16.53 7.68 5.52
C ARG A 212 -15.92 6.37 5.96
N GLN A 213 -15.10 6.40 6.99
CA GLN A 213 -14.30 5.28 7.42
C GLN A 213 -15.12 4.02 7.71
N VAL A 214 -16.07 4.10 8.64
CA VAL A 214 -16.88 2.93 9.06
C VAL A 214 -17.59 2.26 7.87
N ALA A 215 -18.14 3.06 6.95
CA ALA A 215 -18.80 2.54 5.76
C ALA A 215 -17.80 1.91 4.78
N THR A 216 -16.61 2.49 4.66
CA THR A 216 -15.53 2.02 3.79
C THR A 216 -14.94 0.71 4.33
N ASP A 217 -14.68 0.63 5.63
CA ASP A 217 -14.08 -0.54 6.29
C ASP A 217 -14.96 -1.79 6.13
N LYS A 218 -16.27 -1.68 6.43
CA LYS A 218 -17.24 -2.77 6.21
C LYS A 218 -17.24 -3.25 4.77
N LYS A 219 -17.13 -2.31 3.84
CA LYS A 219 -17.16 -2.57 2.41
C LYS A 219 -15.88 -3.24 1.92
N ILE A 220 -14.72 -2.81 2.42
CA ILE A 220 -13.44 -3.45 2.15
C ILE A 220 -13.47 -4.91 2.63
N ILE A 221 -14.02 -5.19 3.81
CA ILE A 221 -14.16 -6.57 4.31
C ILE A 221 -14.99 -7.45 3.36
N LEU A 222 -16.11 -6.93 2.84
CA LEU A 222 -16.93 -7.65 1.85
C LEU A 222 -16.15 -7.91 0.55
N ILE A 223 -15.51 -6.88 0.00
CA ILE A 223 -14.66 -7.01 -1.20
C ILE A 223 -13.54 -8.02 -0.97
N MET A 224 -12.91 -8.02 0.21
CA MET A 224 -11.86 -8.95 0.59
C MET A 224 -12.37 -10.40 0.69
N ASN A 225 -13.57 -10.62 1.21
CA ASN A 225 -14.22 -11.94 1.20
C ASN A 225 -14.43 -12.46 -0.22
N ASP A 226 -14.94 -11.61 -1.12
CA ASP A 226 -15.16 -11.96 -2.51
C ASP A 226 -13.84 -12.26 -3.23
N ILE A 227 -12.77 -11.48 -2.98
CA ILE A 227 -11.43 -11.76 -3.52
C ILE A 227 -10.93 -13.11 -3.02
N LYS A 228 -11.04 -13.39 -1.72
CA LYS A 228 -10.65 -14.67 -1.13
C LYS A 228 -11.36 -15.84 -1.81
N GLN A 229 -12.69 -15.76 -1.92
CA GLN A 229 -13.51 -16.80 -2.56
C GLN A 229 -13.09 -17.00 -4.01
N ARG A 230 -12.91 -15.91 -4.76
CA ARG A 230 -12.43 -16.00 -6.15
C ARG A 230 -11.06 -16.65 -6.28
N LEU A 231 -10.10 -16.24 -5.46
CA LEU A 231 -8.75 -16.82 -5.45
C LEU A 231 -8.79 -18.33 -5.17
N GLN A 232 -9.65 -18.74 -4.24
CA GLN A 232 -9.81 -20.13 -3.86
C GLN A 232 -10.58 -20.95 -4.91
N ASP A 233 -11.78 -20.53 -5.29
CA ASP A 233 -12.71 -21.32 -6.10
C ASP A 233 -12.33 -21.31 -7.58
N GLN A 234 -11.88 -20.16 -8.09
CA GLN A 234 -11.57 -20.02 -9.52
C GLN A 234 -10.11 -20.43 -9.83
N TYR A 235 -9.18 -20.15 -8.93
CA TYR A 235 -7.75 -20.35 -9.19
C TYR A 235 -7.10 -21.42 -8.31
N GLY A 236 -7.83 -22.00 -7.35
CA GLY A 236 -7.29 -23.02 -6.45
C GLY A 236 -6.20 -22.49 -5.52
N ILE A 237 -6.18 -21.18 -5.24
CA ILE A 237 -5.17 -20.55 -4.38
C ILE A 237 -5.69 -20.48 -2.95
N ARG A 238 -5.11 -21.30 -2.07
CA ARG A 238 -5.46 -21.32 -0.64
C ARG A 238 -4.66 -20.26 0.12
N ILE A 239 -5.38 -19.35 0.78
CA ILE A 239 -4.78 -18.19 1.45
C ILE A 239 -3.83 -18.60 2.58
N ASP A 240 -4.18 -19.64 3.35
CA ASP A 240 -3.35 -20.11 4.46
C ASP A 240 -2.00 -20.66 3.99
N GLU A 241 -1.97 -21.31 2.83
CA GLU A 241 -0.71 -21.80 2.23
C GLU A 241 0.19 -20.64 1.80
N VAL A 242 -0.39 -19.57 1.24
CA VAL A 242 0.36 -18.35 0.91
C VAL A 242 0.91 -17.71 2.18
N ARG A 243 0.11 -17.61 3.25
CA ARG A 243 0.53 -17.08 4.55
C ARG A 243 1.67 -17.88 5.18
N GLU A 244 1.61 -19.21 5.11
CA GLU A 244 2.69 -20.09 5.57
C GLU A 244 3.97 -19.90 4.76
N GLU A 245 3.84 -19.80 3.43
CA GLU A 245 4.97 -19.56 2.54
C GLU A 245 5.65 -18.21 2.84
N VAL A 246 4.88 -17.15 3.06
CA VAL A 246 5.42 -15.84 3.50
C VAL A 246 6.11 -15.97 4.85
N SER A 247 5.50 -16.64 5.83
CA SER A 247 6.07 -16.85 7.17
C SER A 247 7.41 -17.59 7.14
N ARG A 248 7.59 -18.52 6.19
CA ARG A 248 8.84 -19.31 6.03
C ARG A 248 9.87 -18.61 5.15
N SER A 249 9.46 -17.67 4.31
CA SER A 249 10.37 -16.90 3.47
C SER A 249 11.29 -16.03 4.33
N LYS A 250 12.60 -16.15 4.16
CA LYS A 250 13.53 -15.17 4.72
C LYS A 250 13.35 -13.85 3.99
N ALA A 251 13.63 -12.74 4.67
CA ALA A 251 13.75 -11.46 3.99
C ALA A 251 14.73 -11.57 2.83
N PRO A 252 14.42 -10.99 1.66
CA PRO A 252 15.43 -10.83 0.64
C PRO A 252 16.61 -10.13 1.31
N VAL A 253 17.79 -10.75 1.22
CA VAL A 253 19.04 -10.10 1.60
C VAL A 253 19.24 -9.01 0.54
N VAL A 254 18.96 -7.76 0.92
CA VAL A 254 19.20 -6.57 0.08
C VAL A 254 20.67 -6.21 0.17
#